data_AF-A0A0L9V5W3-F1
#
_entry.id   AF-A0A0L9V5W3-F1
#
_cell.length_a   1.000
_cell.length_b   1.000
_cell.length_c   1.000
_cell.angle_alpha   90.00
_cell.angle_beta   90.00
_cell.angle_gamma   90.00
#
_symmetry.space_group_name_H-M   'P 1'
#
loop_
_entity.id
_entity.type
_entity.pdbx_description
1 polymer ?
#
loop_
_entity_poly.entity_id
_entity_poly.type
_entity_poly.pdbx_seq_one_letter_code
_entity_poly.pdbx_strand_id
1 'polypeptide(L)'
;MFKRRKKDQSFSSDSSASDTAMPPFPHVRTTPTPSFKSFLLMLSILLNLYLLFLTWAPSSAPLTSPTRITTLSPTTRRHLLFSVASSSLSWHRRLPYLRLWYSPNSTRALAFLDKPPPLPLNSSSSSFYPPVVISADTSAFPYTFRGGLRSAIRVARAVKEAVDRNESDVRWFVFGDDDTVFFVDNVVRALARYDHRRWFYVGSNSESYEQNVKYSFQMAFGGGGFAISSSLARVLARVLDSCLRRYAHLYGSDSRIYSCVAELGVGLTHEPGFHQVL
;
A
#
# COMPACT_ATOMS: atom_id res chain seq x y z
N MET A 1 27.46 -17.42 -44.43
CA MET A 1 28.51 -17.72 -45.44
C MET A 1 29.36 -18.86 -44.90
N PHE A 2 29.24 -20.04 -45.54
CA PHE A 2 29.87 -21.32 -45.15
C PHE A 2 31.31 -21.43 -45.67
N LYS A 3 32.22 -22.04 -44.87
CA LYS A 3 33.18 -23.13 -45.23
C LYS A 3 34.24 -23.28 -44.11
N ARG A 4 34.34 -24.44 -43.43
CA ARG A 4 35.21 -25.62 -43.70
C ARG A 4 36.70 -25.24 -43.79
N ARG A 5 37.67 -25.88 -43.09
CA ARG A 5 37.95 -27.32 -43.02
C ARG A 5 39.07 -27.63 -41.99
N LYS A 6 38.99 -28.80 -41.34
CA LYS A 6 40.04 -29.54 -40.59
C LYS A 6 41.30 -29.85 -41.44
N LYS A 7 42.49 -30.05 -40.82
CA LYS A 7 43.16 -31.37 -40.69
C LYS A 7 44.47 -31.33 -39.86
N ASP A 8 44.74 -32.49 -39.26
CA ASP A 8 45.81 -32.94 -38.37
C ASP A 8 47.24 -32.91 -38.95
N GLN A 9 48.28 -32.90 -38.10
CA GLN A 9 49.23 -34.01 -37.93
C GLN A 9 50.37 -33.75 -36.93
N SER A 10 50.82 -34.86 -36.35
CA SER A 10 51.84 -35.18 -35.33
C SER A 10 53.25 -34.63 -35.51
N PHE A 11 53.99 -34.51 -34.40
CA PHE A 11 55.33 -35.11 -34.31
C PHE A 11 55.70 -35.48 -32.86
N SER A 12 56.28 -36.67 -32.72
CA SER A 12 56.78 -37.32 -31.51
C SER A 12 58.20 -36.86 -31.16
N SER A 13 58.59 -37.03 -29.90
CA SER A 13 59.95 -37.47 -29.56
C SER A 13 59.93 -38.15 -28.19
N ASP A 14 60.14 -39.46 -28.24
CA ASP A 14 60.50 -40.31 -27.11
C ASP A 14 61.91 -39.96 -26.62
N SER A 15 62.11 -40.03 -25.31
CA SER A 15 63.37 -40.57 -24.78
C SER A 15 63.10 -41.32 -23.48
N SER A 16 63.32 -42.62 -23.55
CA SER A 16 63.28 -43.58 -22.46
C SER A 16 64.61 -43.59 -21.70
N ALA A 17 64.57 -43.54 -20.38
CA ALA A 17 65.64 -44.05 -19.53
C ALA A 17 65.02 -44.78 -18.34
N SER A 18 65.33 -46.08 -18.27
CA SER A 18 64.98 -47.00 -17.19
C SER A 18 65.96 -46.85 -16.04
N ASP A 19 65.46 -46.77 -14.80
CA ASP A 19 66.24 -47.16 -13.61
C ASP A 19 65.32 -47.74 -12.53
N THR A 20 65.86 -48.71 -11.80
CA THR A 20 65.13 -49.64 -10.94
C THR A 20 65.24 -49.23 -9.46
N ALA A 21 64.21 -49.58 -8.66
CA ALA A 21 64.19 -49.76 -7.19
C ALA A 21 63.73 -48.61 -6.26
N MET A 22 62.51 -48.74 -5.70
CA MET A 22 62.16 -49.11 -4.30
C MET A 22 60.66 -48.84 -4.05
N PRO A 23 59.93 -49.64 -3.24
CA PRO A 23 58.52 -49.33 -2.95
C PRO A 23 58.41 -48.14 -1.98
N PRO A 24 57.47 -47.21 -2.19
CA PRO A 24 57.28 -46.10 -1.27
C PRO A 24 56.62 -46.59 0.03
N PHE A 25 57.07 -46.03 1.17
CA PHE A 25 56.44 -46.20 2.48
C PHE A 25 54.98 -45.73 2.45
N PRO A 26 54.09 -46.29 3.30
CA PRO A 26 52.69 -45.87 3.34
C PRO A 26 52.61 -44.42 3.81
N HIS A 27 52.07 -43.55 2.94
CA HIS A 27 51.74 -42.17 3.30
C HIS A 27 50.67 -42.17 4.41
N VAL A 28 51.07 -41.80 5.62
CA VAL A 28 50.14 -41.46 6.71
C VAL A 28 49.37 -40.22 6.26
N ARG A 29 48.05 -40.40 6.11
CA ARG A 29 47.09 -39.34 5.75
C ARG A 29 46.98 -38.38 6.93
N THR A 30 47.64 -37.24 6.87
CA THR A 30 47.40 -36.13 7.81
C THR A 30 46.11 -35.43 7.39
N THR A 31 45.05 -35.60 8.17
CA THR A 31 43.81 -34.85 8.00
C THR A 31 44.09 -33.35 8.23
N PRO A 32 43.70 -32.45 7.32
CA PRO A 32 43.92 -31.02 7.50
C PRO A 32 43.12 -30.53 8.72
N THR A 33 43.83 -29.91 9.66
CA THR A 33 43.21 -29.26 10.82
C THR A 33 42.29 -28.13 10.33
N PRO A 34 41.03 -28.05 10.78
CA PRO A 34 40.12 -27.02 10.31
C PRO A 34 40.68 -25.63 10.64
N SER A 35 40.71 -24.76 9.63
CA SER A 35 41.12 -23.36 9.78
C SER A 35 40.22 -22.66 10.80
N PHE A 36 40.78 -21.72 11.56
CA PHE A 36 40.02 -20.85 12.48
C PHE A 36 38.81 -20.19 11.79
N LYS A 37 38.92 -19.89 10.49
CA LYS A 37 37.80 -19.36 9.68
C LYS A 37 36.65 -20.37 9.54
N SER A 38 36.96 -21.65 9.38
CA SER A 38 35.96 -22.72 9.31
C SER A 38 35.24 -22.89 10.65
N PHE A 39 35.95 -22.73 11.77
CA PHE A 39 35.35 -22.74 13.10
C PHE A 39 34.38 -21.56 13.30
N LEU A 40 34.78 -20.35 12.92
CA LEU A 40 33.91 -19.17 12.99
C LEU A 40 32.66 -19.29 12.11
N LEU A 41 32.80 -19.87 10.90
CA LEU A 41 31.67 -20.10 10.01
C LEU A 41 30.68 -21.11 10.61
N MET A 42 31.18 -22.21 11.18
CA MET A 42 30.34 -23.21 11.85
C MET A 42 29.62 -22.62 13.07
N LEU A 43 30.30 -21.81 13.88
CA LEU A 43 29.69 -21.14 15.02
C LEU A 43 28.57 -20.17 14.59
N SER A 44 28.79 -19.42 13.51
CA SER A 44 27.78 -18.52 12.93
C SER A 44 26.55 -19.30 12.44
N ILE A 45 26.75 -20.40 11.70
CA ILE A 45 25.65 -21.23 11.20
C ILE A 45 24.86 -21.81 12.38
N LEU A 46 25.54 -22.34 13.39
CA LEU A 46 24.90 -22.90 14.58
C LEU A 46 24.11 -21.84 15.36
N LEU A 47 24.63 -20.62 15.50
CA LEU A 47 23.93 -19.51 16.14
C LEU A 47 22.67 -19.12 15.36
N ASN A 48 22.74 -19.04 14.03
CA ASN A 48 21.58 -18.72 13.20
C ASN A 48 20.51 -19.83 13.28
N LEU A 49 20.91 -21.10 13.27
CA LEU A 49 19.98 -22.23 13.45
C LEU A 49 19.36 -22.23 14.85
N TYR A 50 20.12 -21.90 15.89
CA TYR A 50 19.62 -21.77 17.26
C TYR A 50 18.61 -20.62 17.40
N LEU A 51 18.87 -19.47 16.78
CA LEU A 51 17.92 -18.34 16.76
C LEU A 51 16.64 -18.71 16.00
N LEU A 52 16.75 -19.41 14.87
CA LEU A 52 15.59 -19.92 14.13
C LEU A 52 14.77 -20.90 14.95
N PHE A 53 15.43 -21.80 15.70
CA PHE A 53 14.76 -22.74 16.61
C PHE A 53 14.06 -22.04 17.77
N LEU A 54 14.67 -20.99 18.35
CA LEU A 54 14.03 -20.16 19.38
C LEU A 54 12.79 -19.42 18.85
N THR A 55 12.82 -18.95 17.60
CA THR A 55 11.65 -18.33 16.95
C THR A 55 10.60 -19.35 16.50
N TRP A 56 10.97 -20.62 16.41
CA TRP A 56 10.10 -21.76 16.14
C TRP A 56 9.79 -22.54 17.42
N ALA A 57 9.61 -21.84 18.54
CA ALA A 57 8.78 -22.37 19.61
C ALA A 57 7.32 -22.03 19.24
N PRO A 58 6.46 -23.00 18.87
CA PRO A 58 5.05 -22.73 18.76
C PRO A 58 4.56 -22.40 20.17
N SER A 59 4.20 -21.14 20.42
CA SER A 59 3.40 -20.79 21.59
C SER A 59 2.00 -21.36 21.36
N SER A 60 1.82 -22.66 21.61
CA SER A 60 0.51 -23.29 21.76
C SER A 60 -0.08 -22.86 23.10
N ALA A 61 -0.38 -21.56 23.22
CA ALA A 61 -1.36 -21.11 24.18
C ALA A 61 -2.72 -21.64 23.71
N PRO A 62 -3.45 -22.43 24.51
CA PRO A 62 -4.81 -22.80 24.14
C PRO A 62 -5.63 -21.51 24.02
N LEU A 63 -6.21 -21.26 22.83
CA LEU A 63 -7.24 -20.24 22.65
C LEU A 63 -8.49 -20.68 23.43
N THR A 64 -8.52 -20.38 24.72
CA THR A 64 -9.76 -20.24 25.47
C THR A 64 -9.92 -18.76 25.82
N SER A 65 -10.20 -17.96 24.79
CA SER A 65 -10.88 -16.70 25.00
C SER A 65 -12.38 -17.00 25.02
N PRO A 66 -13.11 -16.68 26.12
CA PRO A 66 -14.53 -16.43 25.98
C PRO A 66 -14.61 -15.12 25.20
N THR A 67 -14.65 -15.23 23.87
CA THR A 67 -14.89 -14.06 23.04
C THR A 67 -16.29 -13.61 23.41
N ARG A 68 -16.40 -12.60 24.27
CA ARG A 68 -17.54 -11.69 24.26
C ARG A 68 -17.68 -11.30 22.80
N ILE A 69 -18.63 -11.89 22.11
CA ILE A 69 -19.11 -11.38 20.85
C ILE A 69 -19.69 -10.02 21.23
N THR A 70 -18.88 -8.97 21.27
CA THR A 70 -19.39 -7.63 21.11
C THR A 70 -20.01 -7.64 19.74
N THR A 71 -21.31 -7.94 19.68
CA THR A 71 -22.13 -7.73 18.51
C THR A 71 -22.08 -6.23 18.25
N LEU A 72 -21.10 -5.80 17.44
CA LEU A 72 -21.03 -4.44 16.97
C LEU A 72 -22.39 -4.12 16.36
N SER A 73 -23.01 -3.02 16.80
CA SER A 73 -24.23 -2.55 16.16
C SER A 73 -23.99 -2.43 14.64
N PRO A 74 -24.98 -2.75 13.79
CA PRO A 74 -24.79 -2.77 12.35
C PRO A 74 -24.24 -1.44 11.81
N THR A 75 -23.29 -1.52 10.88
CA THR A 75 -22.81 -0.34 10.15
C THR A 75 -23.91 0.14 9.20
N THR A 76 -24.31 1.39 9.39
CA THR A 76 -25.27 2.13 8.54
C THR A 76 -24.58 3.25 7.75
N ARG A 77 -25.30 3.86 6.79
CA ARG A 77 -24.82 5.01 5.99
C ARG A 77 -24.25 6.16 6.82
N ARG A 78 -24.77 6.40 8.03
CA ARG A 78 -24.34 7.50 8.91
C ARG A 78 -22.92 7.32 9.45
N HIS A 79 -22.44 6.09 9.51
CA HIS A 79 -21.12 5.79 10.03
C HIS A 79 -20.00 5.93 8.99
N LEU A 80 -20.35 6.17 7.73
CA LEU A 80 -19.41 6.38 6.64
C LEU A 80 -19.31 7.88 6.37
N LEU A 81 -18.08 8.41 6.36
CA LEU A 81 -17.79 9.76 5.89
C LEU A 81 -17.14 9.67 4.50
N PHE A 82 -17.87 10.07 3.47
CA PHE A 82 -17.34 10.16 2.11
C PHE A 82 -16.58 11.48 1.93
N SER A 83 -15.33 11.40 1.52
CA SER A 83 -14.42 12.53 1.32
C SER A 83 -14.05 12.57 -0.16
N VAL A 84 -14.65 13.51 -0.88
CA VAL A 84 -14.52 13.66 -2.33
C VAL A 84 -13.38 14.63 -2.63
N ALA A 85 -12.37 14.17 -3.35
CA ALA A 85 -11.31 15.01 -3.86
C ALA A 85 -11.79 15.75 -5.12
N SER A 86 -11.73 17.08 -5.11
CA SER A 86 -12.15 17.90 -6.25
C SER A 86 -11.26 19.14 -6.42
N SER A 87 -11.58 19.97 -7.40
CA SER A 87 -10.98 21.29 -7.59
C SER A 87 -12.06 22.33 -7.85
N SER A 88 -11.77 23.58 -7.48
CA SER A 88 -12.58 24.76 -7.80
C SER A 88 -12.94 24.81 -9.29
N LEU A 89 -12.00 24.45 -10.16
CA LEU A 89 -12.16 24.49 -11.61
C LEU A 89 -13.08 23.38 -12.14
N SER A 90 -12.99 22.16 -11.59
CA SER A 90 -13.80 21.02 -12.02
C SER A 90 -15.17 20.97 -11.34
N TRP A 91 -15.34 21.63 -10.20
CA TRP A 91 -16.48 21.48 -9.29
C TRP A 91 -17.83 21.48 -10.00
N HIS A 92 -18.20 22.57 -10.69
CA HIS A 92 -19.52 22.70 -11.31
C HIS A 92 -19.78 21.63 -12.38
N ARG A 93 -18.76 21.25 -13.15
CA ARG A 93 -18.87 20.21 -14.19
C ARG A 93 -19.05 18.81 -13.59
N ARG A 94 -18.63 18.61 -12.33
CA ARG A 94 -18.61 17.32 -11.66
C ARG A 94 -19.79 17.08 -10.74
N LEU A 95 -20.55 18.13 -10.39
CA LEU A 95 -21.79 18.04 -9.63
C LEU A 95 -22.78 16.98 -10.15
N PRO A 96 -22.98 16.77 -11.47
CA PRO A 96 -23.87 15.72 -11.96
C PRO A 96 -23.50 14.32 -11.44
N TYR A 97 -22.22 13.97 -11.35
CA TYR A 97 -21.78 12.67 -10.83
C TYR A 97 -22.10 12.52 -9.34
N LEU A 98 -21.84 13.57 -8.55
CA LEU A 98 -22.12 13.58 -7.12
C LEU A 98 -23.63 13.44 -6.83
N ARG A 99 -24.48 14.08 -7.63
CA ARG A 99 -25.94 14.00 -7.50
C ARG A 99 -26.51 12.59 -7.70
N LEU A 100 -25.78 11.69 -8.37
CA LEU A 100 -26.25 10.32 -8.60
C LEU A 100 -26.32 9.51 -7.29
N TRP A 101 -25.49 9.83 -6.31
CA TRP A 101 -25.35 9.02 -5.11
C TRP A 101 -25.42 9.81 -3.80
N TYR A 102 -25.13 11.11 -3.82
CA TYR A 102 -25.22 11.96 -2.64
C TYR A 102 -26.67 12.30 -2.33
N SER A 103 -27.06 12.12 -1.07
CA SER A 103 -28.33 12.55 -0.52
C SER A 103 -28.09 13.23 0.83
N PRO A 104 -28.45 14.51 1.02
CA PRO A 104 -28.13 15.27 2.25
C PRO A 104 -28.74 14.63 3.49
N ASN A 105 -29.92 14.02 3.34
CA ASN A 105 -30.67 13.42 4.44
C ASN A 105 -30.21 12.02 4.78
N SER A 106 -29.31 11.38 4.02
CA SER A 106 -28.90 9.99 4.28
C SER A 106 -27.40 9.73 4.19
N THR A 107 -26.67 10.57 3.46
CA THR A 107 -25.25 10.40 3.15
C THR A 107 -24.44 11.48 3.84
N ARG A 108 -23.39 11.08 4.56
CA ARG A 108 -22.44 12.01 5.16
C ARG A 108 -21.25 12.14 4.20
N ALA A 109 -21.11 13.29 3.56
CA ALA A 109 -20.07 13.52 2.57
C ALA A 109 -19.52 14.95 2.66
N LEU A 110 -18.26 15.12 2.24
CA LEU A 110 -17.56 16.41 2.16
C LEU A 110 -16.77 16.46 0.85
N ALA A 111 -16.74 17.61 0.19
CA ALA A 111 -15.91 17.83 -0.99
C ALA A 111 -14.73 18.74 -0.67
N PHE A 112 -13.51 18.26 -0.91
CA PHE A 112 -12.25 18.95 -0.61
C PHE A 112 -11.70 19.63 -1.87
N LEU A 113 -11.74 20.96 -1.89
CA LEU A 113 -11.33 21.80 -3.02
C LEU A 113 -10.03 22.55 -2.70
N ASP A 114 -9.32 22.98 -3.75
CA ASP A 114 -8.11 23.81 -3.66
C ASP A 114 -8.39 25.27 -3.29
N LYS A 115 -9.56 25.80 -3.68
CA LYS A 115 -10.01 27.16 -3.38
C LYS A 115 -11.54 27.26 -3.55
N PRO A 116 -12.18 28.37 -3.14
CA PRO A 116 -13.61 28.55 -3.37
C PRO A 116 -13.99 28.37 -4.85
N PRO A 117 -15.16 27.77 -5.16
CA PRO A 117 -15.62 27.62 -6.53
C PRO A 117 -15.90 29.00 -7.17
N PRO A 118 -15.70 29.20 -8.50
CA PRO A 118 -15.73 30.52 -9.13
C PRO A 118 -17.11 31.20 -9.12
N LEU A 119 -18.18 30.41 -9.03
CA LEU A 119 -19.56 30.89 -9.00
C LEU A 119 -20.20 30.41 -7.69
N PRO A 120 -20.79 31.31 -6.88
CA PRO A 120 -21.57 30.91 -5.73
C PRO A 120 -22.74 30.05 -6.23
N LEU A 121 -22.86 28.85 -5.69
CA LEU A 121 -24.03 28.03 -5.97
C LEU A 121 -25.24 28.69 -5.31
N ASN A 122 -26.32 28.91 -6.07
CA ASN A 122 -27.57 29.44 -5.55
C ASN A 122 -27.97 28.68 -4.29
N SER A 123 -28.41 29.40 -3.25
CA SER A 123 -28.77 28.85 -1.94
C SER A 123 -29.83 27.74 -2.04
N SER A 124 -30.72 27.78 -3.03
CA SER A 124 -31.71 26.75 -3.34
C SER A 124 -31.13 25.43 -3.87
N SER A 125 -29.88 25.44 -4.37
CA SER A 125 -29.17 24.25 -4.87
C SER A 125 -28.28 23.57 -3.82
N SER A 126 -28.05 24.23 -2.67
CA SER A 126 -27.16 23.76 -1.59
C SER A 126 -27.54 22.40 -0.99
N SER A 127 -28.78 21.97 -1.21
CA SER A 127 -29.30 20.67 -0.80
C SER A 127 -28.87 19.51 -1.69
N PHE A 128 -28.27 19.74 -2.87
CA PHE A 128 -28.00 18.67 -3.85
C PHE A 128 -26.53 18.27 -3.99
N TYR A 129 -25.62 18.82 -3.19
CA TYR A 129 -24.20 18.47 -3.22
C TYR A 129 -23.60 18.48 -1.82
N PRO A 130 -22.50 17.74 -1.60
CA PRO A 130 -21.86 17.71 -0.28
C PRO A 130 -21.28 19.07 0.09
N PRO A 131 -21.26 19.44 1.39
CA PRO A 131 -20.58 20.63 1.87
C PRO A 131 -19.13 20.68 1.37
N VAL A 132 -18.72 21.88 0.95
CA VAL A 132 -17.38 22.15 0.44
C VAL A 132 -16.44 22.51 1.61
N VAL A 133 -15.26 21.91 1.60
CA VAL A 133 -14.13 22.22 2.48
C VAL A 133 -12.99 22.70 1.61
N ILE A 134 -12.41 23.85 1.94
CA ILE A 134 -11.20 24.32 1.27
C ILE A 134 -10.01 23.71 1.98
N SER A 135 -9.21 22.93 1.23
CA SER A 135 -8.05 22.26 1.79
C SER A 135 -7.02 23.26 2.26
N ALA A 136 -6.31 22.91 3.33
CA ALA A 136 -5.23 23.74 3.84
C ALA A 136 -4.05 23.83 2.85
N ASP A 137 -3.23 24.86 2.99
CA ASP A 137 -2.05 25.05 2.15
C ASP A 137 -1.04 23.89 2.31
N THR A 138 -0.53 23.41 1.18
CA THR A 138 0.46 22.33 1.10
C THR A 138 1.76 22.78 0.43
N SER A 139 1.97 24.08 0.24
CA SER A 139 3.17 24.66 -0.36
C SER A 139 4.47 24.22 0.34
N ALA A 140 4.43 24.04 1.66
CA ALA A 140 5.56 23.63 2.48
C ALA A 140 6.01 22.17 2.31
N PHE A 141 5.20 21.31 1.68
CA PHE A 141 5.57 19.90 1.44
C PHE A 141 6.37 19.78 0.14
N PRO A 142 7.51 19.07 0.09
CA PRO A 142 8.27 18.89 -1.14
C PRO A 142 7.50 18.05 -2.18
N TYR A 143 7.68 18.36 -3.47
CA TYR A 143 7.19 17.56 -4.59
C TYR A 143 8.28 17.45 -5.64
N THR A 144 8.80 16.24 -5.87
CA THR A 144 9.98 16.02 -6.73
C THR A 144 9.71 15.13 -7.94
N PHE A 145 8.51 14.58 -8.08
CA PHE A 145 8.13 13.80 -9.26
C PHE A 145 8.01 14.72 -10.49
N ARG A 146 8.79 14.44 -11.54
CA ARG A 146 8.80 15.23 -12.78
C ARG A 146 7.55 14.96 -13.61
N GLY A 147 6.88 16.02 -14.06
CA GLY A 147 5.70 15.91 -14.96
C GLY A 147 4.39 15.52 -14.29
N GLY A 148 4.33 15.43 -12.95
CA GLY A 148 3.07 15.24 -12.23
C GLY A 148 2.55 16.54 -11.60
N LEU A 149 1.35 16.47 -11.01
CA LEU A 149 0.69 17.64 -10.43
C LEU A 149 0.90 17.71 -8.91
N ARG A 150 1.39 18.85 -8.44
CA ARG A 150 1.61 19.13 -7.00
C ARG A 150 0.32 19.01 -6.17
N SER A 151 -0.85 19.18 -6.80
CA SER A 151 -2.16 19.01 -6.19
C SER A 151 -2.35 17.62 -5.58
N ALA A 152 -1.59 16.60 -6.01
CA ALA A 152 -1.58 15.27 -5.42
C ALA A 152 -1.27 15.28 -3.90
N ILE A 153 -0.45 16.22 -3.41
CA ILE A 153 -0.17 16.33 -1.97
C ILE A 153 -1.43 16.78 -1.22
N ARG A 154 -2.12 17.81 -1.72
CA ARG A 154 -3.38 18.30 -1.16
C ARG A 154 -4.43 17.19 -1.14
N VAL A 155 -4.58 16.46 -2.24
CA VAL A 155 -5.54 15.37 -2.33
C VAL A 155 -5.21 14.26 -1.32
N ALA A 156 -3.94 13.87 -1.17
CA ALA A 156 -3.55 12.91 -0.13
C ALA A 156 -3.86 13.45 1.28
N ARG A 157 -3.57 14.73 1.52
CA ARG A 157 -3.77 15.36 2.84
C ARG A 157 -5.24 15.49 3.24
N ALA A 158 -6.19 15.37 2.30
CA ALA A 158 -7.62 15.27 2.60
C ALA A 158 -7.94 14.14 3.59
N VAL A 159 -7.14 13.07 3.65
CA VAL A 159 -7.29 12.01 4.66
C VAL A 159 -7.13 12.56 6.08
N LYS A 160 -6.06 13.33 6.32
CA LYS A 160 -5.85 13.99 7.62
C LYS A 160 -6.93 15.01 7.89
N GLU A 161 -7.25 15.84 6.91
CA GLU A 161 -8.23 16.92 7.09
C GLU A 161 -9.63 16.37 7.42
N ALA A 162 -10.06 15.27 6.78
CA ALA A 162 -11.33 14.62 7.10
C ALA A 162 -11.37 14.07 8.54
N VAL A 163 -10.25 13.52 9.04
CA VAL A 163 -10.14 13.00 10.40
C VAL A 163 -10.11 14.13 11.42
N ASP A 164 -9.38 15.21 11.15
CA ASP A 164 -9.20 16.36 12.05
C ASP A 164 -10.51 17.15 12.26
N ARG A 165 -11.52 16.96 11.39
CA ARG A 165 -12.87 17.49 11.61
C ARG A 165 -13.58 16.86 12.81
N ASN A 166 -13.11 15.71 13.29
CA ASN A 166 -13.61 15.03 14.47
C ASN A 166 -15.14 14.82 14.46
N GLU A 167 -15.69 14.49 13.28
CA GLU A 167 -17.11 14.15 13.11
C GLU A 167 -17.46 12.94 14.00
N SER A 168 -18.52 13.06 14.79
CA SER A 168 -18.92 12.02 15.74
C SER A 168 -19.39 10.73 15.05
N ASP A 169 -19.13 9.58 15.67
CA ASP A 169 -19.64 8.27 15.23
C ASP A 169 -19.23 7.86 13.79
N VAL A 170 -18.08 8.34 13.30
CA VAL A 170 -17.48 7.82 12.06
C VAL A 170 -16.77 6.49 12.34
N ARG A 171 -17.17 5.46 11.59
CA ARG A 171 -16.54 4.14 11.59
C ARG A 171 -15.62 3.94 10.38
N TRP A 172 -15.97 4.57 9.25
CA TRP A 172 -15.24 4.43 8.00
C TRP A 172 -15.08 5.79 7.33
N PHE A 173 -13.85 6.09 6.93
CA PHE A 173 -13.55 7.22 6.05
C PHE A 173 -13.42 6.66 4.63
N VAL A 174 -14.32 7.05 3.73
CA VAL A 174 -14.32 6.62 2.33
C VAL A 174 -13.82 7.78 1.49
N PHE A 175 -12.88 7.52 0.59
CA PHE A 175 -12.27 8.52 -0.29
C PHE A 175 -12.55 8.16 -1.74
N GLY A 176 -12.74 9.18 -2.58
CA GLY A 176 -12.88 9.05 -4.02
C GLY A 176 -12.72 10.40 -4.71
N ASP A 177 -12.65 10.39 -6.03
CA ASP A 177 -12.55 11.60 -6.85
C ASP A 177 -13.94 12.18 -7.15
N ASP A 178 -13.99 13.39 -7.71
CA ASP A 178 -15.24 14.10 -8.04
C ASP A 178 -16.03 13.49 -9.21
N ASP A 179 -15.46 12.49 -9.87
CA ASP A 179 -16.09 11.61 -10.86
C ASP A 179 -16.23 10.16 -10.40
N THR A 180 -15.90 9.84 -9.15
CA THR A 180 -16.24 8.52 -8.55
C THR A 180 -17.72 8.47 -8.20
N VAL A 181 -18.40 7.41 -8.65
CA VAL A 181 -19.81 7.14 -8.34
C VAL A 181 -19.91 6.00 -7.32
N PHE A 182 -20.49 6.29 -6.15
CA PHE A 182 -20.64 5.29 -5.09
C PHE A 182 -22.04 4.68 -5.07
N PHE A 183 -22.11 3.35 -5.08
CA PHE A 183 -23.32 2.62 -4.71
C PHE A 183 -23.37 2.52 -3.18
N VAL A 184 -23.85 3.58 -2.52
CA VAL A 184 -23.71 3.80 -1.06
C VAL A 184 -24.10 2.57 -0.22
N ASP A 185 -25.23 1.92 -0.52
CA ASP A 185 -25.65 0.73 0.23
C ASP A 185 -24.73 -0.48 0.04
N ASN A 186 -24.12 -0.61 -1.13
CA ASN A 186 -23.15 -1.66 -1.39
C ASN A 186 -21.86 -1.39 -0.62
N VAL A 187 -21.40 -0.13 -0.56
CA VAL A 187 -20.25 0.27 0.27
C VAL A 187 -20.54 -0.03 1.75
N VAL A 188 -21.73 0.34 2.25
CA VAL A 188 -22.14 0.02 3.62
C VAL A 188 -22.11 -1.49 3.87
N ARG A 189 -22.71 -2.29 2.99
CA ARG A 189 -22.77 -3.75 3.12
C ARG A 189 -21.38 -4.39 3.09
N ALA A 190 -20.50 -3.93 2.21
CA ALA A 190 -19.12 -4.41 2.13
C ALA A 190 -18.35 -4.09 3.42
N LEU A 191 -18.40 -2.84 3.87
CA LEU A 191 -17.68 -2.38 5.07
C LEU A 191 -18.27 -2.91 6.38
N ALA A 192 -19.56 -3.29 6.40
CA ALA A 192 -20.19 -3.90 7.56
C ALA A 192 -19.60 -5.27 7.95
N ARG A 193 -18.85 -5.92 7.05
CA ARG A 193 -18.18 -7.20 7.31
C ARG A 193 -16.92 -7.07 8.15
N TYR A 194 -16.38 -5.86 8.29
CA TYR A 194 -15.10 -5.63 8.96
C TYR A 194 -15.29 -4.87 10.29
N ASP A 195 -14.55 -5.26 11.33
CA ASP A 195 -14.52 -4.54 12.61
C ASP A 195 -13.73 -3.23 12.45
N HIS A 196 -14.44 -2.12 12.31
CA HIS A 196 -13.85 -0.77 12.15
C HIS A 196 -12.91 -0.32 13.30
N ARG A 197 -12.93 -1.01 14.45
CA ARG A 197 -11.99 -0.77 15.56
C ARG A 197 -10.61 -1.38 15.30
N ARG A 198 -10.49 -2.26 14.31
CA ARG A 198 -9.23 -2.82 13.81
C ARG A 198 -8.78 -2.05 12.56
N TRP A 199 -7.50 -2.17 12.25
CA TRP A 199 -6.88 -1.46 11.14
C TRP A 199 -7.18 -2.14 9.81
N PHE A 200 -7.97 -1.45 8.98
CA PHE A 200 -8.28 -1.85 7.62
C PHE A 200 -8.07 -0.67 6.64
N TYR A 201 -7.42 -0.99 5.53
CA TYR A 201 -7.33 -0.20 4.31
C TYR A 201 -7.99 -1.02 3.20
N VAL A 202 -9.21 -0.64 2.82
CA VAL A 202 -10.11 -1.43 1.96
C VAL A 202 -10.23 -0.77 0.60
N GLY A 203 -10.17 -1.56 -0.46
CA GLY A 203 -10.35 -1.10 -1.83
C GLY A 203 -9.91 -2.17 -2.82
N SER A 204 -9.67 -1.78 -4.08
CA SER A 204 -9.19 -2.69 -5.11
C SER A 204 -8.00 -2.10 -5.86
N ASN A 205 -7.24 -2.99 -6.48
CA ASN A 205 -6.23 -2.66 -7.46
C ASN A 205 -6.86 -2.05 -8.74
N SER A 206 -6.01 -1.58 -9.66
CA SER A 206 -6.43 -1.02 -10.94
C SER A 206 -6.74 -2.14 -11.94
N GLU A 207 -7.61 -1.87 -12.90
CA GLU A 207 -7.82 -2.72 -14.07
C GLU A 207 -6.60 -2.73 -15.01
N SER A 208 -5.61 -1.85 -14.81
CA SER A 208 -4.32 -1.88 -15.52
C SER A 208 -3.27 -2.74 -14.80
N TYR A 209 -2.77 -3.74 -15.53
CA TYR A 209 -1.67 -4.60 -15.05
C TYR A 209 -0.39 -3.81 -14.76
N GLU A 210 0.01 -2.89 -15.64
CA GLU A 210 1.24 -2.10 -15.51
C GLU A 210 1.22 -1.25 -14.25
N GLN A 211 0.08 -0.63 -13.97
CA GLN A 211 -0.11 0.14 -12.73
C GLN A 211 -0.01 -0.77 -11.50
N ASN A 212 -0.62 -1.95 -11.55
CA ASN A 212 -0.58 -2.88 -10.42
C ASN A 212 0.83 -3.39 -10.12
N VAL A 213 1.62 -3.73 -11.14
CA VAL A 213 3.03 -4.12 -10.98
C VAL A 213 3.81 -3.01 -10.27
N LYS A 214 3.60 -1.75 -10.68
CA LYS A 214 4.29 -0.60 -10.08
C LYS A 214 3.97 -0.41 -8.60
N TYR A 215 2.76 -0.76 -8.16
CA TYR A 215 2.30 -0.58 -6.78
C TYR A 215 2.11 -1.90 -6.04
N SER A 216 2.90 -2.92 -6.40
CA SER A 216 2.96 -4.23 -5.74
C SER A 216 1.62 -4.94 -5.58
N PHE A 217 0.60 -4.60 -6.41
CA PHE A 217 -0.77 -5.09 -6.29
C PHE A 217 -1.44 -4.82 -4.92
N GLN A 218 -0.91 -3.86 -4.15
CA GLN A 218 -1.31 -3.59 -2.76
C GLN A 218 -1.81 -2.14 -2.55
N MET A 219 -1.97 -1.36 -3.62
CA MET A 219 -2.53 -0.02 -3.55
C MET A 219 -4.00 -0.05 -3.97
N ALA A 220 -4.87 0.58 -3.16
CA ALA A 220 -6.19 0.95 -3.62
C ALA A 220 -6.13 2.26 -4.42
N PHE A 221 -6.69 2.26 -5.62
CA PHE A 221 -6.62 3.41 -6.53
C PHE A 221 -7.73 4.43 -6.24
N GLY A 222 -7.34 5.71 -6.23
CA GLY A 222 -8.20 6.82 -5.78
C GLY A 222 -9.52 6.94 -6.54
N GLY A 223 -9.49 6.89 -7.87
CA GLY A 223 -10.71 7.09 -8.67
C GLY A 223 -11.73 5.94 -8.59
N GLY A 224 -11.32 4.75 -8.13
CA GLY A 224 -12.23 3.64 -7.83
C GLY A 224 -12.76 3.70 -6.40
N GLY A 225 -12.17 4.58 -5.60
CA GLY A 225 -12.43 4.78 -4.20
C GLY A 225 -11.67 3.80 -3.31
N PHE A 226 -11.50 4.19 -2.05
CA PHE A 226 -11.00 3.32 -1.00
C PHE A 226 -11.60 3.74 0.34
N ALA A 227 -11.54 2.85 1.33
CA ALA A 227 -12.00 3.11 2.67
C ALA A 227 -10.91 2.82 3.72
N ILE A 228 -10.85 3.65 4.75
CA ILE A 228 -9.97 3.47 5.90
C ILE A 228 -10.84 3.37 7.15
N SER A 229 -10.64 2.30 7.92
CA SER A 229 -11.26 2.15 9.25
C SER A 229 -10.94 3.33 10.16
N SER A 230 -11.88 3.73 11.03
CA SER A 230 -11.68 4.92 11.88
C SER A 230 -10.51 4.76 12.86
N SER A 231 -10.19 3.54 13.28
CA SER A 231 -9.03 3.24 14.11
C SER A 231 -7.71 3.52 13.37
N LEU A 232 -7.57 3.06 12.12
CA LEU A 232 -6.39 3.32 11.29
C LEU A 232 -6.30 4.80 10.89
N ALA A 233 -7.41 5.40 10.47
CA ALA A 233 -7.43 6.79 10.01
C ALA A 233 -6.93 7.77 11.08
N ARG A 234 -7.28 7.55 12.36
CA ARG A 234 -6.80 8.36 13.49
C ARG A 234 -5.29 8.28 13.70
N VAL A 235 -4.68 7.11 13.48
CA VAL A 235 -3.23 6.93 13.59
C VAL A 235 -2.55 7.54 12.37
N LEU A 236 -3.04 7.23 11.17
CA LEU A 236 -2.54 7.76 9.91
C LEU A 236 -2.52 9.29 9.92
N ALA A 237 -3.60 9.95 10.34
CA ALA A 237 -3.70 11.42 10.39
C ALA A 237 -2.64 12.10 11.28
N ARG A 238 -2.12 11.40 12.30
CA ARG A 238 -1.06 11.91 13.17
C ARG A 238 0.32 11.88 12.50
N VAL A 239 0.56 10.88 11.65
CA VAL A 239 1.86 10.68 11.00
C VAL A 239 1.90 11.18 9.56
N LEU A 240 0.75 11.45 8.95
CA LEU A 240 0.59 11.71 7.51
C LEU A 240 1.50 12.84 7.03
N ASP A 241 1.54 13.98 7.72
CA ASP A 241 2.34 15.12 7.27
C ASP A 241 3.85 14.79 7.20
N SER A 242 4.37 14.01 8.17
CA SER A 242 5.77 13.55 8.12
C SER A 242 6.01 12.57 6.97
N CYS A 243 5.03 11.70 6.72
CA CYS A 243 5.08 10.70 5.66
C CYS A 243 5.04 11.35 4.26
N LEU A 244 4.16 12.34 4.05
CA LEU A 244 4.08 13.09 2.79
C LEU A 244 5.41 13.77 2.43
N ARG A 245 6.20 14.21 3.43
CA ARG A 245 7.55 14.75 3.21
C ARG A 245 8.54 13.68 2.75
N ARG A 246 8.49 12.46 3.31
CA ARG A 246 9.35 11.33 2.92
C ARG A 246 9.05 10.87 1.48
N TYR A 247 7.78 10.85 1.10
CA TYR A 247 7.32 10.40 -0.21
C TYR A 247 7.10 11.55 -1.22
N ALA A 248 7.95 12.57 -1.18
CA ALA A 248 7.93 13.71 -2.10
C ALA A 248 8.03 13.29 -3.58
N HIS A 249 8.69 12.16 -3.83
CA HIS A 249 9.03 11.62 -5.15
C HIS A 249 7.91 10.80 -5.78
N LEU A 250 6.80 10.54 -5.09
CA LEU A 250 5.70 9.75 -5.66
C LEU A 250 4.84 10.57 -6.62
N TYR A 251 4.16 9.90 -7.54
CA TYR A 251 3.33 10.55 -8.56
C TYR A 251 2.02 11.08 -7.96
N GLY A 252 1.12 10.17 -7.59
CA GLY A 252 -0.27 10.48 -7.22
C GLY A 252 -0.50 10.62 -5.71
N SER A 253 -1.73 10.96 -5.36
CA SER A 253 -2.20 11.02 -3.97
C SER A 253 -2.38 9.63 -3.37
N ASP A 254 -2.97 8.71 -4.12
CA ASP A 254 -3.16 7.30 -3.80
C ASP A 254 -1.84 6.58 -3.43
N SER A 255 -0.80 6.74 -4.26
CA SER A 255 0.52 6.16 -3.99
C SER A 255 1.16 6.67 -2.70
N ARG A 256 0.88 7.92 -2.32
CA ARG A 256 1.32 8.50 -1.03
C ARG A 256 0.55 7.89 0.12
N ILE A 257 -0.78 7.80 0.03
CA ILE A 257 -1.59 7.16 1.08
C ILE A 257 -1.19 5.70 1.25
N TYR A 258 -1.05 4.95 0.16
CA TYR A 258 -0.58 3.58 0.19
C TYR A 258 0.77 3.46 0.90
N SER A 259 1.75 4.29 0.54
CA SER A 259 3.08 4.25 1.18
C SER A 259 3.00 4.55 2.68
N CYS A 260 2.19 5.54 3.08
CA CYS A 260 2.01 5.87 4.50
C CYS A 260 1.29 4.79 5.29
N VAL A 261 0.31 4.11 4.68
CA VAL A 261 -0.40 2.98 5.29
C VAL A 261 0.52 1.76 5.40
N ALA A 262 1.38 1.53 4.40
CA ALA A 262 2.38 0.47 4.42
C ALA A 262 3.45 0.69 5.51
N GLU A 263 3.88 1.94 5.75
CA GLU A 263 4.78 2.27 6.89
C GLU A 263 4.16 1.89 8.25
N LEU A 264 2.83 1.91 8.36
CA LEU A 264 2.10 1.46 9.55
C LEU A 264 1.92 -0.07 9.61
N GLY A 265 2.46 -0.81 8.65
CA GLY A 265 2.37 -2.27 8.58
C GLY A 265 1.00 -2.79 8.13
N VAL A 266 0.19 -1.97 7.47
CA VAL A 266 -1.15 -2.35 7.00
C VAL A 266 -1.13 -2.62 5.50
N GLY A 267 -1.54 -3.82 5.11
CA GLY A 267 -1.72 -4.21 3.71
C GLY A 267 -3.13 -3.89 3.19
N LEU A 268 -3.32 -4.00 1.87
CA LEU A 268 -4.62 -3.84 1.24
C LEU A 268 -5.55 -4.98 1.63
N THR A 269 -6.72 -4.62 2.15
CA THR A 269 -7.86 -5.51 2.26
C THR A 269 -8.62 -5.45 0.94
N HIS A 270 -8.34 -6.41 0.08
CA HIS A 270 -8.88 -6.43 -1.28
C HIS A 270 -10.39 -6.67 -1.25
N GLU A 271 -11.15 -5.72 -1.76
CA GLU A 271 -12.61 -5.76 -1.85
C GLU A 271 -13.04 -5.60 -3.32
N PRO A 272 -13.53 -6.67 -3.96
CA PRO A 272 -14.10 -6.56 -5.30
C PRO A 272 -15.29 -5.59 -5.30
N GLY A 273 -15.35 -4.68 -6.28
CA GLY A 273 -16.42 -3.69 -6.39
C GLY A 273 -15.95 -2.23 -6.30
N PHE A 274 -14.70 -1.99 -5.94
CA PHE A 274 -14.02 -0.72 -6.18
C PHE A 274 -13.32 -0.82 -7.56
N HIS A 275 -13.66 0.06 -8.49
CA HIS A 275 -13.26 -0.07 -9.90
C HIS A 275 -12.69 1.24 -10.45
N GLN A 276 -11.52 1.18 -11.10
CA GLN A 276 -11.05 2.30 -11.91
C GLN A 276 -11.77 2.29 -13.26
N VAL A 277 -12.42 3.39 -13.59
CA VAL A 277 -12.83 3.64 -14.97
C VAL A 277 -11.67 4.37 -15.64
N LEU A 278 -10.85 3.60 -16.36
CA LEU A 278 -9.73 4.12 -17.17
C LEU A 278 -10.22 4.98 -18.33
#